data_AF-A0A1J4JLJ7-F1
#
_entry.id   AF-A0A1J4JLJ7-F1
#
_cell.length_a   1.000
_cell.length_b   1.000
_cell.length_c   1.000
_cell.angle_alpha   90.00
_cell.angle_beta   90.00
_cell.angle_gamma   90.00
#
_symmetry.space_group_name_H-M   'P 1'
#
loop_
_entity.id
_entity.type
_entity.pdbx_description
1 polymer ?
#
loop_
_entity_poly.entity_id
_entity_poly.type
_entity_poly.pdbx_seq_one_letter_code
_entity_poly.pdbx_strand_id
1 'polypeptide(L)'
;MNFYAQSFEYIENPWPLLDLLIKNNKKFLEIENSEDYISLLLFLNSHFANYVRARLKHCRPIFIRALRSENLRCVSASYLAIATLFDSGIDLPLSQVFNDLKEPELEENVLKVISLIKQIPIKQEYIYALINSAHRYEEASKTVLQLLKLETTALILIENSKWLKYLLPTISHTLKIYQKCIQYDSVKKKLKYCKEIPYFMIMLLHSNDISCLQQLPIVIRDSNLTNLEILQENNFFEVLLQEMNERNDILPYLAILSNIASIGYTKKYLKFTTILKNSLKSKDAMISHGALHALSNLSQYKQCAGQYREQNILDIAENYCNSKEDEKYLRRLREYI
;
A
#
# COMPACT_ATOMS: atom_id res chain seq x y z
N MET A 1 36.07 -19.49 -20.20
CA MET A 1 34.80 -20.15 -20.60
C MET A 1 33.86 -19.24 -21.37
N ASN A 2 33.78 -17.93 -21.06
CA ASN A 2 32.91 -16.98 -21.77
C ASN A 2 33.10 -16.98 -23.30
N PHE A 3 34.35 -16.97 -23.79
CA PHE A 3 34.64 -17.06 -25.23
C PHE A 3 34.06 -18.33 -25.88
N TYR A 4 34.17 -19.47 -25.18
CA TYR A 4 33.62 -20.75 -25.66
C TYR A 4 32.09 -20.76 -25.70
N ALA A 5 31.44 -20.16 -24.69
CA ALA A 5 29.99 -20.03 -24.66
C ALA A 5 29.44 -19.10 -25.74
N GLN A 6 30.19 -18.06 -26.14
CA GLN A 6 29.83 -17.18 -27.23
C GLN A 6 29.93 -17.86 -28.60
N SER A 7 30.85 -18.81 -28.77
CA SER A 7 31.02 -19.57 -30.01
C SER A 7 30.21 -20.88 -30.06
N PHE A 8 29.22 -21.06 -29.17
CA PHE A 8 28.50 -22.32 -28.99
C PHE A 8 27.95 -22.94 -30.29
N GLU A 9 27.41 -22.12 -31.19
CA GLU A 9 26.81 -22.58 -32.45
C GLU A 9 27.83 -23.04 -33.50
N TYR A 10 29.10 -22.67 -33.35
CA TYR A 10 30.15 -22.92 -34.34
C TYR A 10 31.05 -24.11 -33.99
N ILE A 11 30.83 -24.74 -32.83
CA ILE A 11 31.66 -25.85 -32.34
C ILE A 11 30.98 -27.17 -32.74
N GLU A 12 31.73 -28.08 -33.35
CA GLU A 12 31.21 -29.35 -33.88
C GLU A 12 30.61 -30.25 -32.77
N ASN A 13 31.05 -30.10 -31.51
CA ASN A 13 30.47 -30.78 -30.35
C ASN A 13 30.77 -30.06 -29.02
N PRO A 14 30.02 -29.01 -28.63
CA PRO A 14 30.29 -28.25 -27.40
C PRO A 14 29.87 -28.98 -26.12
N TRP A 15 29.09 -30.05 -26.25
CA TRP A 15 28.36 -30.68 -25.15
C TRP A 15 29.24 -31.28 -24.04
N PRO A 16 30.33 -32.02 -24.33
CA PRO A 16 31.14 -32.62 -23.28
C PRO A 16 31.70 -31.60 -22.29
N LEU A 17 32.15 -30.44 -22.79
CA LEU A 17 32.69 -29.37 -21.94
C LEU A 17 31.60 -28.71 -21.11
N LEU A 18 30.44 -28.42 -21.70
CA LEU A 18 29.33 -27.80 -20.96
C LEU A 18 28.72 -28.77 -19.94
N ASP A 19 28.72 -30.07 -20.22
CA ASP A 19 28.28 -31.07 -19.27
C ASP A 19 29.23 -31.18 -18.07
N LEU A 20 30.51 -30.79 -18.20
CA LEU A 20 31.40 -30.67 -17.05
C LEU A 20 30.98 -29.55 -16.09
N LEU A 21 30.37 -28.47 -16.59
CA LEU A 21 29.81 -27.39 -15.77
C LEU A 21 28.71 -27.90 -14.86
N ILE A 22 27.85 -28.77 -15.39
CA ILE A 22 26.75 -29.37 -14.64
C ILE A 22 27.26 -30.47 -13.72
N LYS A 23 28.13 -31.37 -14.20
CA LYS A 23 28.66 -32.51 -13.43
C LYS A 23 29.50 -32.07 -12.24
N ASN A 24 30.29 -31.01 -12.38
CA ASN A 24 31.18 -30.50 -11.33
C ASN A 24 30.62 -29.27 -10.60
N ASN A 25 29.29 -29.06 -10.62
CA ASN A 25 28.65 -27.86 -10.06
C ASN A 25 29.11 -27.50 -8.63
N LYS A 26 29.35 -28.50 -7.76
CA LYS A 26 29.83 -28.26 -6.39
C LYS A 26 31.13 -27.45 -6.38
N LYS A 27 32.12 -27.86 -7.19
CA LYS A 27 33.41 -27.18 -7.27
C LYS A 27 33.25 -25.74 -7.77
N PHE A 28 32.39 -25.53 -8.75
CA PHE A 28 32.13 -24.19 -9.31
C PHE A 28 31.31 -23.28 -8.39
N LEU A 29 30.57 -23.84 -7.42
CA LEU A 29 29.88 -23.04 -6.41
C LEU A 29 30.77 -22.69 -5.21
N GLU A 30 31.84 -23.45 -4.99
CA GLU A 30 32.81 -23.25 -3.90
C GLU A 30 33.93 -22.26 -4.25
N ILE A 31 34.04 -21.82 -5.50
CA ILE A 31 35.02 -20.79 -5.89
C ILE A 31 34.55 -19.39 -5.48
N GLU A 32 35.52 -18.49 -5.30
CA GLU A 32 35.30 -17.09 -4.94
C GLU A 32 34.31 -16.38 -5.89
N ASN A 33 34.47 -16.57 -7.21
CA ASN A 33 33.65 -15.95 -8.25
C ASN A 33 32.50 -16.86 -8.73
N SER A 34 31.78 -17.50 -7.79
CA SER A 34 30.67 -18.40 -8.14
C SER A 34 29.51 -17.69 -8.84
N GLU A 35 29.39 -16.37 -8.75
CA GLU A 35 28.43 -15.56 -9.50
C GLU A 35 28.66 -15.62 -11.02
N ASP A 36 29.92 -15.68 -11.47
CA ASP A 36 30.26 -15.77 -12.90
C ASP A 36 29.80 -17.12 -13.47
N TYR A 37 29.92 -18.17 -12.67
CA TYR A 37 29.44 -19.50 -13.02
C TYR A 37 27.92 -19.53 -13.18
N ILE A 38 27.18 -18.93 -12.24
CA ILE A 38 25.72 -18.83 -12.34
C ILE A 38 25.30 -17.99 -13.54
N SER A 39 25.98 -16.86 -13.76
CA SER A 39 25.74 -15.96 -14.91
C SER A 39 26.00 -16.66 -16.24
N LEU A 40 27.04 -17.50 -16.32
CA LEU A 40 27.34 -18.31 -17.50
C LEU A 40 26.21 -19.32 -17.79
N LEU A 41 25.72 -20.03 -16.77
CA LEU A 41 24.62 -20.97 -16.93
C LEU A 41 23.32 -20.24 -17.34
N LEU A 42 23.06 -19.07 -16.77
CA LEU A 42 21.95 -18.21 -17.19
C LEU A 42 22.10 -17.81 -18.66
N PHE A 43 23.27 -17.29 -19.05
CA PHE A 43 23.55 -16.88 -20.44
C PHE A 43 23.26 -18.02 -21.43
N LEU A 44 23.77 -19.22 -21.16
CA LEU A 44 23.56 -20.38 -22.02
C LEU A 44 22.07 -20.77 -22.15
N ASN A 45 21.31 -20.69 -21.05
CA ASN A 45 19.89 -21.00 -21.05
C ASN A 45 19.01 -19.83 -21.54
N SER A 46 19.52 -18.61 -21.67
CA SER A 46 18.74 -17.50 -22.23
C SER A 46 18.93 -17.32 -23.74
N HIS A 47 20.08 -17.75 -24.28
CA HIS A 47 20.44 -17.46 -25.67
C HIS A 47 20.39 -18.68 -26.60
N PHE A 48 20.50 -19.91 -26.09
CA PHE A 48 20.58 -21.11 -26.93
C PHE A 48 19.42 -22.07 -26.67
N ALA A 49 18.39 -22.03 -27.52
CA ALA A 49 17.19 -22.88 -27.39
C ALA A 49 17.48 -24.39 -27.34
N ASN A 50 18.53 -24.85 -28.04
CA ASN A 50 18.98 -26.24 -27.99
C ASN A 50 19.51 -26.61 -26.60
N TYR A 51 20.27 -25.70 -25.99
CA TYR A 51 20.82 -25.88 -24.65
C TYR A 51 19.70 -25.94 -23.61
N VAL A 52 18.74 -25.01 -23.67
CA VAL A 52 17.56 -24.98 -22.79
C VAL A 52 16.82 -26.31 -22.79
N ARG A 53 16.43 -26.77 -23.99
CA ARG A 53 15.69 -28.04 -24.16
C ARG A 53 16.45 -29.22 -23.58
N ALA A 54 17.77 -29.24 -23.74
CA ALA A 54 18.61 -30.36 -23.35
C ALA A 54 19.05 -30.33 -21.87
N ARG A 55 19.19 -29.14 -21.26
CA ARG A 55 19.96 -28.95 -20.02
C ARG A 55 19.31 -28.09 -18.95
N LEU A 56 18.24 -27.32 -19.23
CA LEU A 56 17.61 -26.47 -18.22
C LEU A 56 17.19 -27.27 -16.97
N LYS A 57 16.62 -28.46 -17.18
CA LYS A 57 16.22 -29.38 -16.09
C LYS A 57 17.36 -29.72 -15.12
N HIS A 58 18.60 -29.74 -15.61
CA HIS A 58 19.79 -30.02 -14.80
C HIS A 58 20.39 -28.75 -14.17
N CYS A 59 20.13 -27.58 -14.75
CA CYS A 59 20.59 -26.30 -14.22
C CYS A 59 19.72 -25.81 -13.05
N ARG A 60 18.41 -26.11 -13.05
CA ARG A 60 17.49 -25.75 -11.95
C ARG A 60 18.02 -26.08 -10.54
N PRO A 61 18.40 -27.35 -10.23
CA PRO A 61 18.90 -27.67 -8.89
C PRO A 61 20.23 -26.97 -8.57
N ILE A 62 20.99 -26.53 -9.57
CA ILE A 62 22.22 -25.75 -9.37
C ILE A 62 21.87 -24.33 -8.90
N PHE A 63 20.94 -23.66 -9.58
CA PHE A 63 20.46 -22.34 -9.16
C PHE A 63 19.85 -22.37 -7.75
N ILE A 64 19.04 -23.39 -7.45
CA ILE A 64 18.45 -23.57 -6.11
C ILE A 64 19.51 -23.85 -5.04
N ARG A 65 20.53 -24.66 -5.36
CA ARG A 65 21.64 -24.92 -4.43
C ARG A 65 22.45 -23.66 -4.16
N ALA A 66 22.67 -22.84 -5.19
CA ALA A 66 23.45 -21.62 -5.11
C ALA A 66 22.79 -20.54 -4.22
N LEU A 67 21.48 -20.62 -3.98
CA LEU A 67 20.81 -19.78 -2.96
C LEU A 67 21.39 -19.97 -1.55
N ARG A 68 22.01 -21.12 -1.26
CA ARG A 68 22.65 -21.43 0.04
C ARG A 68 24.12 -20.99 0.12
N SER A 69 24.61 -20.25 -0.88
CA SER A 69 25.97 -19.71 -0.87
C SER A 69 26.11 -18.62 0.20
N GLU A 70 27.31 -18.53 0.80
CA GLU A 70 27.67 -17.40 1.68
C GLU A 70 27.99 -16.13 0.87
N ASN A 71 28.25 -16.26 -0.44
CA ASN A 71 28.47 -15.13 -1.33
C ASN A 71 27.12 -14.57 -1.81
N LEU A 72 26.74 -13.39 -1.30
CA LEU A 72 25.49 -12.69 -1.67
C LEU A 72 25.37 -12.39 -3.16
N ARG A 73 26.49 -12.17 -3.89
CA ARG A 73 26.45 -11.97 -5.35
C ARG A 73 26.03 -13.24 -6.07
N CYS A 74 26.50 -14.39 -5.60
CA CYS A 74 26.10 -15.70 -6.13
C CYS A 74 24.62 -15.97 -5.86
N VAL A 75 24.13 -15.65 -4.66
CA VAL A 75 22.71 -15.75 -4.31
C VAL A 75 21.85 -14.83 -5.19
N SER A 76 22.27 -13.57 -5.35
CA SER A 76 21.58 -12.58 -6.19
C SER A 76 21.51 -13.01 -7.66
N ALA A 77 22.63 -13.47 -8.23
CA ALA A 77 22.69 -14.02 -9.58
C ALA A 77 21.79 -15.25 -9.74
N SER A 78 21.67 -16.06 -8.70
CA SER A 78 20.81 -17.24 -8.67
C SER A 78 19.34 -16.88 -8.67
N TYR A 79 18.92 -15.88 -7.87
CA TYR A 79 17.55 -15.36 -7.93
C TYR A 79 17.22 -14.77 -9.30
N LEU A 80 18.15 -14.01 -9.90
CA LEU A 80 17.97 -13.49 -11.26
C LEU A 80 17.81 -14.62 -12.28
N ALA A 81 18.62 -15.67 -12.18
CA ALA A 81 18.54 -16.82 -13.08
C ALA A 81 17.20 -17.56 -12.93
N ILE A 82 16.75 -17.77 -11.68
CA ILE A 82 15.46 -18.38 -11.37
C ILE A 82 14.31 -17.54 -11.91
N ALA A 83 14.33 -16.22 -11.70
CA ALA A 83 13.28 -15.33 -12.19
C ALA A 83 13.20 -15.33 -13.73
N THR A 84 14.35 -15.33 -14.39
CA THR A 84 14.45 -15.29 -15.85
C THR A 84 14.01 -16.60 -16.50
N LEU A 85 14.38 -17.73 -15.90
CA LEU A 85 14.15 -19.08 -16.44
C LEU A 85 13.01 -19.79 -15.69
N PHE A 86 12.09 -19.04 -15.08
CA PHE A 86 11.07 -19.59 -14.22
C PHE A 86 10.11 -20.50 -14.99
N ASP A 87 9.88 -21.70 -14.45
CA ASP A 87 8.90 -22.65 -14.98
C ASP A 87 8.28 -23.50 -13.85
N SER A 88 7.26 -24.29 -14.19
CA SER A 88 6.54 -25.13 -13.23
C SER A 88 7.38 -26.27 -12.63
N GLY A 89 8.59 -26.52 -13.12
CA GLY A 89 9.49 -27.55 -12.63
C GLY A 89 10.50 -27.06 -11.59
N ILE A 90 10.48 -25.79 -11.21
CA ILE A 90 11.33 -25.25 -10.14
C ILE A 90 10.62 -25.42 -8.80
N ASP A 91 11.24 -26.19 -7.90
CA ASP A 91 10.82 -26.31 -6.50
C ASP A 91 11.62 -25.31 -5.64
N LEU A 92 10.96 -24.25 -5.18
CA LEU A 92 11.60 -23.17 -4.44
C LEU A 92 11.58 -23.42 -2.93
N PRO A 93 12.72 -23.26 -2.23
CA PRO A 93 12.77 -23.34 -0.77
C PRO A 93 12.17 -22.07 -0.15
N LEU A 94 10.83 -21.95 -0.14
CA LEU A 94 10.13 -20.70 0.22
C LEU A 94 10.56 -20.10 1.56
N SER A 95 10.85 -20.93 2.57
CA SER A 95 11.32 -20.43 3.85
C SER A 95 12.66 -19.68 3.74
N GLN A 96 13.55 -20.12 2.87
CA GLN A 96 14.79 -19.42 2.56
C GLN A 96 14.50 -18.16 1.73
N VAL A 97 13.64 -18.25 0.70
CA VAL A 97 13.25 -17.10 -0.13
C VAL A 97 12.72 -15.93 0.71
N PHE A 98 11.82 -16.20 1.66
CA PHE A 98 11.29 -15.16 2.54
C PHE A 98 12.27 -14.72 3.63
N ASN A 99 13.28 -15.53 3.95
CA ASN A 99 14.35 -15.11 4.85
C ASN A 99 15.30 -14.13 4.13
N ASP A 100 15.68 -14.46 2.90
CA ASP A 100 16.56 -13.65 2.04
C ASP A 100 15.90 -12.31 1.65
N LEU A 101 14.57 -12.24 1.68
CA LEU A 101 13.84 -10.97 1.49
C LEU A 101 14.21 -9.90 2.53
N LYS A 102 14.76 -10.29 3.68
CA LYS A 102 15.24 -9.37 4.72
C LYS A 102 16.61 -8.76 4.38
N GLU A 103 17.34 -9.34 3.43
CA GLU A 103 18.65 -8.88 3.00
C GLU A 103 18.50 -7.79 1.92
N PRO A 104 18.89 -6.54 2.19
CA PRO A 104 18.65 -5.42 1.26
C PRO A 104 19.26 -5.63 -0.14
N GLU A 105 20.40 -6.32 -0.24
CA GLU A 105 21.08 -6.60 -1.51
C GLU A 105 20.35 -7.63 -2.39
N LEU A 106 19.49 -8.46 -1.78
CA LEU A 106 18.77 -9.54 -2.46
C LEU A 106 17.30 -9.18 -2.72
N GLU A 107 16.75 -8.27 -1.93
CA GLU A 107 15.32 -7.97 -1.83
C GLU A 107 14.63 -7.81 -3.21
N GLU A 108 15.19 -7.00 -4.11
CA GLU A 108 14.60 -6.78 -5.44
C GLU A 108 14.53 -8.07 -6.28
N ASN A 109 15.60 -8.86 -6.30
CA ASN A 109 15.65 -10.10 -7.08
C ASN A 109 14.81 -11.21 -6.44
N VAL A 110 14.72 -11.25 -5.12
CA VAL A 110 13.80 -12.12 -4.38
C VAL A 110 12.35 -11.80 -4.74
N LEU A 111 11.97 -10.51 -4.77
CA LEU A 111 10.62 -10.09 -5.13
C LEU A 111 10.24 -10.46 -6.57
N LYS A 112 11.19 -10.38 -7.53
CA LYS A 112 10.98 -10.87 -8.90
C LYS A 112 10.59 -12.34 -8.90
N VAL A 113 11.30 -13.19 -8.13
CA VAL A 113 10.94 -14.61 -8.01
C VAL A 113 9.59 -14.79 -7.33
N ILE A 114 9.33 -14.10 -6.22
CA ILE A 114 8.06 -14.19 -5.48
C ILE A 114 6.87 -13.84 -6.39
N SER A 115 7.01 -12.85 -7.26
CA SER A 115 5.95 -12.42 -8.17
C SER A 115 5.51 -13.50 -9.18
N LEU A 116 6.36 -14.51 -9.41
CA LEU A 116 6.10 -15.62 -10.32
C LEU A 116 5.44 -16.82 -9.62
N ILE A 117 5.43 -16.83 -8.28
CA ILE A 117 4.87 -17.91 -7.48
C ILE A 117 3.34 -17.82 -7.49
N LYS A 118 2.69 -18.84 -8.08
CA LYS A 118 1.22 -18.88 -8.20
C LYS A 118 0.49 -19.00 -6.87
N GLN A 119 1.07 -19.74 -5.92
CA GLN A 119 0.48 -20.03 -4.62
C GLN A 119 1.53 -19.86 -3.52
N ILE A 120 1.43 -18.76 -2.80
CA ILE A 120 2.28 -18.50 -1.63
C ILE A 120 1.51 -19.04 -0.40
N PRO A 121 2.11 -19.92 0.41
CA PRO A 121 1.52 -20.36 1.66
C PRO A 121 1.23 -19.18 2.58
N ILE A 122 0.05 -19.16 3.19
CA ILE A 122 -0.32 -18.10 4.14
C ILE A 122 0.35 -18.39 5.48
N LYS A 123 1.48 -17.74 5.70
CA LYS A 123 2.22 -17.75 6.97
C LYS A 123 2.49 -16.32 7.44
N GLN A 124 2.43 -16.13 8.75
CA GLN A 124 2.58 -14.81 9.37
C GLN A 124 3.93 -14.18 9.03
N GLU A 125 5.00 -14.96 9.12
CA GLU A 125 6.36 -14.50 8.83
C GLU A 125 6.55 -14.06 7.37
N TYR A 126 5.84 -14.69 6.42
CA TYR A 126 5.91 -14.34 4.99
C TYR A 126 5.18 -13.04 4.72
N ILE A 127 3.99 -12.87 5.30
CA ILE A 127 3.19 -11.65 5.17
C ILE A 127 3.95 -10.45 5.75
N TYR A 128 4.57 -10.62 6.92
CA TYR A 128 5.35 -9.53 7.54
C TYR A 128 6.61 -9.19 6.75
N ALA A 129 7.31 -10.17 6.20
CA ALA A 129 8.44 -9.92 5.32
C ALA A 129 8.00 -9.10 4.09
N LEU A 130 6.88 -9.46 3.45
CA LEU A 130 6.34 -8.70 2.31
C LEU A 130 5.91 -7.28 2.68
N ILE A 131 5.29 -7.08 3.84
CA ILE A 131 4.92 -5.74 4.30
C ILE A 131 6.15 -4.87 4.54
N ASN A 132 7.19 -5.43 5.15
CA ASN A 132 8.44 -4.71 5.37
C ASN A 132 9.08 -4.30 4.04
N SER A 133 9.05 -5.18 3.03
CA SER A 133 9.51 -4.87 1.67
C SER A 133 8.61 -3.90 0.93
N ALA A 134 7.31 -3.92 1.20
CA ALA A 134 6.34 -3.04 0.58
C ALA A 134 6.55 -1.56 0.92
N HIS A 135 7.34 -1.22 1.95
CA HIS A 135 7.78 0.16 2.17
C HIS A 135 8.65 0.70 1.03
N ARG A 136 9.37 -0.17 0.32
CA ARG A 136 10.33 0.22 -0.73
C ARG A 136 9.87 -0.20 -2.12
N TYR A 137 9.21 -1.36 -2.24
CA TYR A 137 8.94 -1.99 -3.52
C TYR A 137 7.44 -2.13 -3.80
N GLU A 138 7.01 -1.72 -4.99
CA GLU A 138 5.62 -1.82 -5.43
C GLU A 138 5.21 -3.29 -5.64
N GLU A 139 6.12 -4.13 -6.11
CA GLU A 139 5.95 -5.56 -6.33
C GLU A 139 5.52 -6.27 -5.05
N ALA A 140 6.15 -5.92 -3.92
CA ALA A 140 5.79 -6.46 -2.62
C ALA A 140 4.34 -6.07 -2.24
N SER A 141 3.95 -4.82 -2.46
CA SER A 141 2.56 -4.36 -2.25
C SER A 141 1.56 -5.11 -3.13
N LYS A 142 1.91 -5.35 -4.42
CA LYS A 142 1.09 -6.14 -5.35
C LYS A 142 0.93 -7.57 -4.87
N THR A 143 2.00 -8.20 -4.40
CA THR A 143 1.94 -9.56 -3.84
C THR A 143 1.05 -9.60 -2.61
N VAL A 144 1.18 -8.65 -1.67
CA VAL A 144 0.27 -8.56 -0.50
C VAL A 144 -1.19 -8.43 -0.94
N LEU A 145 -1.49 -7.57 -1.92
CA LEU A 145 -2.84 -7.42 -2.48
C LEU A 145 -3.38 -8.71 -3.10
N GLN A 146 -2.53 -9.53 -3.72
CA GLN A 146 -2.93 -10.84 -4.23
C GLN A 146 -3.27 -11.83 -3.11
N LEU A 147 -2.52 -11.80 -2.00
CA LEU A 147 -2.77 -12.65 -0.82
C LEU A 147 -4.01 -12.23 -0.03
N LEU A 148 -4.40 -10.95 -0.12
CA LEU A 148 -5.61 -10.39 0.48
C LEU A 148 -6.92 -10.85 -0.17
N LYS A 149 -6.88 -11.81 -1.10
CA LYS A 149 -8.06 -12.58 -1.51
C LYS A 149 -8.55 -13.52 -0.40
N LEU A 150 -7.70 -13.81 0.59
CA LEU A 150 -7.99 -14.67 1.73
C LEU A 150 -8.13 -13.83 3.01
N GLU A 151 -9.20 -14.08 3.76
CA GLU A 151 -9.49 -13.38 5.02
C GLU A 151 -8.39 -13.58 6.07
N THR A 152 -7.77 -14.76 6.10
CA THR A 152 -6.67 -15.09 7.01
C THR A 152 -5.49 -14.13 6.86
N THR A 153 -5.14 -13.74 5.63
CA THR A 153 -4.11 -12.73 5.35
C THR A 153 -4.48 -11.38 5.96
N ALA A 154 -5.73 -10.94 5.77
CA ALA A 154 -6.21 -9.67 6.30
C ALA A 154 -6.20 -9.65 7.83
N LEU A 155 -6.59 -10.75 8.48
CA LEU A 155 -6.53 -10.89 9.93
C LEU A 155 -5.10 -10.79 10.48
N ILE A 156 -4.13 -11.44 9.83
CA ILE A 156 -2.71 -11.37 10.20
C ILE A 156 -2.17 -9.94 10.10
N LEU A 157 -2.55 -9.19 9.06
CA LEU A 157 -2.14 -7.80 8.88
C LEU A 157 -2.71 -6.86 9.94
N ILE A 158 -3.94 -7.09 10.38
CA ILE A 158 -4.60 -6.23 11.36
C ILE A 158 -4.18 -6.55 12.78
N GLU A 159 -3.76 -7.79 13.06
CA GLU A 159 -3.10 -8.14 14.32
C GLU A 159 -1.79 -7.38 14.54
N ASN A 160 -1.08 -7.05 13.46
CA ASN A 160 0.07 -6.14 13.48
C ASN A 160 -0.19 -4.91 12.60
N SER A 161 -1.08 -4.04 13.04
CA SER A 161 -1.51 -2.82 12.35
C SER A 161 -0.42 -1.75 12.16
N LYS A 162 0.80 -1.95 12.66
CA LYS A 162 1.89 -0.94 12.63
C LYS A 162 2.18 -0.40 11.24
N TRP A 163 1.95 -1.19 10.19
CA TRP A 163 2.15 -0.78 8.80
C TRP A 163 1.26 0.41 8.38
N LEU A 164 0.12 0.64 9.05
CA LEU A 164 -0.76 1.79 8.80
C LEU A 164 -0.13 3.14 9.19
N LYS A 165 0.95 3.13 9.99
CA LYS A 165 1.71 4.35 10.35
C LYS A 165 2.69 4.78 9.27
N TYR A 166 2.86 3.98 8.22
CA TYR A 166 3.93 4.14 7.23
C TYR A 166 3.38 3.98 5.81
N LEU A 167 4.07 4.58 4.84
CA LEU A 167 3.71 4.47 3.42
C LEU A 167 4.16 3.10 2.87
N LEU A 168 3.35 2.51 1.98
CA LEU A 168 3.63 1.24 1.32
C LEU A 168 3.41 1.36 -0.19
N PRO A 169 4.46 1.35 -1.01
CA PRO A 169 5.50 2.38 -0.98
C PRO A 169 4.92 3.82 -1.11
N THR A 170 3.65 3.95 -1.50
CA THR A 170 2.92 5.21 -1.57
C THR A 170 1.64 5.13 -0.73
N ILE A 171 1.03 6.28 -0.42
CA ILE A 171 -0.24 6.31 0.32
C ILE A 171 -1.35 5.52 -0.40
N SER A 172 -1.30 5.51 -1.74
CA SER A 172 -2.27 4.79 -2.57
C SER A 172 -2.22 3.28 -2.36
N HIS A 173 -1.04 2.65 -2.22
CA HIS A 173 -1.04 1.21 -1.94
C HIS A 173 -1.36 0.90 -0.48
N THR A 174 -0.93 1.73 0.48
CA THR A 174 -1.40 1.61 1.89
C THR A 174 -2.93 1.61 1.93
N LEU A 175 -3.56 2.55 1.22
CA LEU A 175 -5.03 2.66 1.14
C LEU A 175 -5.67 1.46 0.43
N LYS A 176 -5.12 0.98 -0.69
CA LYS A 176 -5.64 -0.21 -1.38
C LYS A 176 -5.57 -1.46 -0.51
N ILE A 177 -4.44 -1.66 0.21
CA ILE A 177 -4.27 -2.77 1.15
C ILE A 177 -5.28 -2.66 2.28
N TYR A 178 -5.45 -1.47 2.87
CA TYR A 178 -6.47 -1.21 3.89
C TYR A 178 -7.88 -1.53 3.38
N GLN A 179 -8.26 -0.99 2.23
CA GLN A 179 -9.57 -1.20 1.61
C GLN A 179 -9.86 -2.67 1.33
N LYS A 180 -8.84 -3.46 0.97
CA LYS A 180 -8.97 -4.91 0.81
C LYS A 180 -9.14 -5.63 2.14
N CYS A 181 -8.43 -5.22 3.19
CA CYS A 181 -8.59 -5.81 4.52
C CYS A 181 -10.01 -5.61 5.06
N ILE A 182 -10.59 -4.42 4.88
CA ILE A 182 -11.93 -4.09 5.41
C ILE A 182 -13.08 -4.69 4.61
N GLN A 183 -12.83 -5.48 3.56
CA GLN A 183 -13.89 -6.23 2.89
C GLN A 183 -14.44 -7.36 3.78
N TYR A 184 -13.65 -7.79 4.79
CA TYR A 184 -14.01 -8.84 5.73
C TYR A 184 -14.60 -8.25 7.02
N ASP A 185 -15.80 -8.69 7.41
CA ASP A 185 -16.46 -8.17 8.61
C ASP A 185 -15.73 -8.53 9.91
N SER A 186 -15.00 -9.65 9.93
CA SER A 186 -14.14 -10.03 11.07
C SER A 186 -13.03 -9.00 11.31
N VAL A 187 -12.47 -8.44 10.23
CA VAL A 187 -11.46 -7.39 10.27
C VAL A 187 -12.04 -6.08 10.77
N LYS A 188 -13.22 -5.67 10.29
CA LYS A 188 -13.89 -4.45 10.77
C LYS A 188 -14.12 -4.46 12.29
N LYS A 189 -14.46 -5.63 12.85
CA LYS A 189 -14.61 -5.80 14.31
C LYS A 189 -13.31 -5.55 15.08
N LYS A 190 -12.16 -5.96 14.52
CA LYS A 190 -10.84 -5.72 15.11
C LYS A 190 -10.37 -4.27 14.94
N LEU A 191 -10.72 -3.62 13.82
CA LEU A 191 -10.31 -2.25 13.51
C LEU A 191 -10.76 -1.20 14.53
N LYS A 192 -11.89 -1.42 15.20
CA LYS A 192 -12.38 -0.53 16.27
C LYS A 192 -11.32 -0.28 17.36
N TYR A 193 -10.41 -1.24 17.59
CA TYR A 193 -9.39 -1.18 18.62
C TYR A 193 -7.99 -0.83 18.08
N CYS A 194 -7.89 -0.52 16.78
CA CYS A 194 -6.63 -0.24 16.11
C CYS A 194 -6.16 1.19 16.40
N LYS A 195 -5.07 1.32 17.17
CA LYS A 195 -4.51 2.61 17.59
C LYS A 195 -3.80 3.36 16.46
N GLU A 196 -3.51 2.67 15.36
CA GLU A 196 -2.82 3.21 14.19
C GLU A 196 -3.75 3.98 13.24
N ILE A 197 -5.07 3.81 13.36
CA ILE A 197 -6.05 4.42 12.45
C ILE A 197 -5.96 5.96 12.41
N PRO A 198 -5.86 6.69 13.54
CA PRO A 198 -5.69 8.15 13.50
C PRO A 198 -4.47 8.59 12.69
N TYR A 199 -3.34 7.88 12.82
CA TYR A 199 -2.12 8.19 12.06
C TYR A 199 -2.34 7.99 10.56
N PHE A 200 -2.99 6.89 10.18
CA PHE A 200 -3.33 6.64 8.79
C PHE A 200 -4.27 7.71 8.21
N MET A 201 -5.25 8.16 8.99
CA MET A 201 -6.16 9.24 8.59
C MET A 201 -5.40 10.57 8.39
N ILE A 202 -4.44 10.89 9.27
CA ILE A 202 -3.59 12.08 9.14
C ILE A 202 -2.71 11.99 7.89
N MET A 203 -2.14 10.81 7.60
CA MET A 203 -1.38 10.60 6.38
C MET A 203 -2.22 10.82 5.12
N LEU A 204 -3.51 10.43 5.15
CA LEU A 204 -4.43 10.69 4.05
C LEU A 204 -4.74 12.19 3.90
N LEU A 205 -4.82 12.95 5.01
CA LEU A 205 -5.02 14.41 4.96
C LEU A 205 -3.87 15.14 4.26
N HIS A 206 -2.63 14.69 4.50
CA HIS A 206 -1.43 15.24 3.87
C HIS A 206 -1.21 14.76 2.42
N SER A 207 -2.04 13.86 1.91
CA SER A 207 -1.89 13.32 0.55
C SER A 207 -2.07 14.41 -0.50
N ASN A 208 -1.10 14.53 -1.41
CA ASN A 208 -1.26 15.35 -2.63
C ASN A 208 -2.14 14.66 -3.69
N ASP A 209 -2.39 13.36 -3.54
CA ASP A 209 -3.34 12.63 -4.37
C ASP A 209 -4.75 12.81 -3.82
N ILE A 210 -5.54 13.65 -4.52
CA ILE A 210 -6.95 13.96 -4.22
C ILE A 210 -7.79 12.69 -4.17
N SER A 211 -7.49 11.69 -5.02
CA SER A 211 -8.26 10.44 -5.05
C SER A 211 -8.12 9.67 -3.75
N CYS A 212 -6.93 9.68 -3.12
CA CYS A 212 -6.71 9.07 -1.81
C CYS A 212 -7.45 9.84 -0.71
N LEU A 213 -7.38 11.18 -0.73
CA LEU A 213 -8.06 12.04 0.23
C LEU A 213 -9.60 11.85 0.20
N GLN A 214 -10.18 11.70 -0.99
CA GLN A 214 -11.61 11.43 -1.19
C GLN A 214 -12.06 10.10 -0.58
N GLN A 215 -11.15 9.17 -0.28
CA GLN A 215 -11.49 7.90 0.40
C GLN A 215 -11.51 8.04 1.93
N LEU A 216 -11.00 9.13 2.51
CA LEU A 216 -10.94 9.29 3.97
C LEU A 216 -12.31 9.20 4.66
N PRO A 217 -13.42 9.76 4.11
CA PRO A 217 -14.76 9.52 4.66
C PRO A 217 -15.14 8.03 4.78
N ILE A 218 -14.71 7.20 3.83
CA ILE A 218 -14.94 5.74 3.86
C ILE A 218 -14.10 5.12 4.97
N VAL A 219 -12.83 5.50 5.10
CA VAL A 219 -11.96 5.05 6.20
C VAL A 219 -12.55 5.40 7.57
N ILE A 220 -13.07 6.62 7.73
CA ILE A 220 -13.73 7.09 8.97
C ILE A 220 -14.95 6.22 9.29
N ARG A 221 -15.86 6.02 8.33
CA ARG A 221 -17.04 5.20 8.53
C ARG A 221 -16.69 3.75 8.88
N ASP A 222 -15.77 3.16 8.13
CA ASP A 222 -15.48 1.72 8.24
C ASP A 222 -14.59 1.39 9.45
N SER A 223 -13.87 2.39 10.01
CA SER A 223 -13.16 2.27 11.29
C SER A 223 -14.10 2.20 12.51
N ASN A 224 -15.39 2.47 12.33
CA ASN A 224 -16.43 2.38 13.36
C ASN A 224 -16.07 3.16 14.64
N LEU A 225 -15.55 4.38 14.46
CA LEU A 225 -15.25 5.29 15.56
C LEU A 225 -16.54 5.64 16.31
N THR A 226 -16.55 5.36 17.61
CA THR A 226 -17.69 5.64 18.50
C THR A 226 -17.59 7.00 19.20
N ASN A 227 -16.38 7.56 19.27
CA ASN A 227 -16.13 8.89 19.82
C ASN A 227 -14.94 9.55 19.07
N LEU A 228 -14.70 10.82 19.36
CA LEU A 228 -13.67 11.63 18.70
C LEU A 228 -12.39 11.82 19.53
N GLU A 229 -12.31 11.19 20.71
CA GLU A 229 -11.21 11.38 21.66
C GLU A 229 -9.88 10.94 21.03
N ILE A 230 -9.86 9.75 20.43
CA ILE A 230 -8.65 9.21 19.80
C ILE A 230 -8.15 10.08 18.64
N LEU A 231 -9.04 10.74 17.88
CA LEU A 231 -8.65 11.67 16.82
C LEU A 231 -8.09 12.97 17.42
N GLN A 232 -8.70 13.45 18.50
CA GLN A 232 -8.25 14.66 19.19
C GLN A 232 -6.87 14.47 19.84
N GLU A 233 -6.64 13.33 20.50
CA GLU A 233 -5.34 12.99 21.12
C GLU A 233 -4.20 12.93 20.11
N ASN A 234 -4.51 12.67 18.83
CA ASN A 234 -3.54 12.58 17.74
C ASN A 234 -3.46 13.85 16.88
N ASN A 235 -4.02 14.98 17.32
CA ASN A 235 -4.02 16.27 16.61
C ASN A 235 -4.68 16.22 15.21
N PHE A 236 -5.60 15.28 14.97
CA PHE A 236 -6.27 15.14 13.68
C PHE A 236 -7.00 16.43 13.26
N PHE A 237 -7.67 17.10 14.20
CA PHE A 237 -8.47 18.30 13.91
C PHE A 237 -7.59 19.51 13.59
N GLU A 238 -6.43 19.63 14.23
CA GLU A 238 -5.41 20.64 13.94
C GLU A 238 -4.89 20.47 12.51
N VAL A 239 -4.53 19.24 12.13
CA VAL A 239 -4.07 18.94 10.77
C VAL A 239 -5.17 19.21 9.75
N LEU A 240 -6.40 18.75 10.01
CA LEU A 240 -7.54 19.00 9.12
C LEU A 240 -7.78 20.50 8.92
N LEU A 241 -7.72 21.30 9.99
CA LEU A 241 -7.89 22.74 9.92
C LEU A 241 -6.74 23.40 9.13
N GLN A 242 -5.51 22.95 9.32
CA GLN A 242 -4.34 23.45 8.60
C GLN A 242 -4.48 23.18 7.09
N GLU A 243 -4.73 21.93 6.70
CA GLU A 243 -4.88 21.56 5.29
C GLU A 243 -6.04 22.30 4.61
N MET A 244 -7.16 22.52 5.31
CA MET A 244 -8.27 23.33 4.79
C MET A 244 -7.92 24.81 4.56
N ASN A 245 -6.95 25.37 5.29
CA ASN A 245 -6.51 26.75 5.09
C ASN A 245 -5.45 26.88 4.00
N GLU A 246 -4.60 25.87 3.83
CA GLU A 246 -3.45 25.91 2.92
C GLU A 246 -3.80 25.46 1.50
N ARG A 247 -4.83 24.62 1.34
CA ARG A 247 -5.18 24.03 0.04
C ARG A 247 -6.32 24.75 -0.69
N ASN A 248 -6.23 24.74 -2.01
CA ASN A 248 -7.28 25.29 -2.89
C ASN A 248 -8.44 24.31 -3.09
N ASP A 249 -8.17 23.01 -3.06
CA ASP A 249 -9.12 21.91 -3.25
C ASP A 249 -9.81 21.53 -1.94
N ILE A 250 -10.64 22.44 -1.41
CA ILE A 250 -11.26 22.27 -0.09
C ILE A 250 -12.38 21.21 -0.03
N LEU A 251 -12.93 20.79 -1.18
CA LEU A 251 -14.10 19.90 -1.26
C LEU A 251 -13.97 18.59 -0.47
N PRO A 252 -12.87 17.81 -0.60
CA PRO A 252 -12.74 16.56 0.14
C PRO A 252 -12.72 16.80 1.66
N TYR A 253 -12.11 17.89 2.12
CA TYR A 253 -12.05 18.25 3.53
C TYR A 253 -13.42 18.62 4.10
N LEU A 254 -14.27 19.30 3.33
CA LEU A 254 -15.67 19.57 3.71
C LEU A 254 -16.47 18.27 3.89
N ALA A 255 -16.25 17.30 2.99
CA ALA A 255 -16.87 15.98 3.10
C ALA A 255 -16.36 15.22 4.34
N ILE A 256 -15.05 15.27 4.62
CA ILE A 256 -14.45 14.69 5.82
C ILE A 256 -15.08 15.31 7.09
N LEU A 257 -15.11 16.64 7.18
CA LEU A 257 -15.69 17.33 8.34
C LEU A 257 -17.16 16.98 8.55
N SER A 258 -17.93 16.91 7.46
CA SER A 258 -19.35 16.50 7.50
C SER A 258 -19.53 15.08 8.05
N ASN A 259 -18.68 14.14 7.66
CA ASN A 259 -18.75 12.75 8.13
C ASN A 259 -18.38 12.66 9.61
N ILE A 260 -17.31 13.34 10.05
CA ILE A 260 -16.88 13.30 11.44
C ILE A 260 -17.91 13.98 12.36
N ALA A 261 -18.57 15.04 11.87
CA ALA A 261 -19.66 15.71 12.60
C ALA A 261 -20.86 14.81 12.87
N SER A 262 -21.00 13.66 12.20
CA SER A 262 -22.04 12.67 12.51
C SER A 262 -21.69 11.76 13.69
N ILE A 263 -20.40 11.69 14.09
CA ILE A 263 -19.89 10.78 15.12
C ILE A 263 -20.04 11.38 16.51
N GLY A 264 -19.72 12.67 16.69
CA GLY A 264 -19.74 13.31 18.00
C GLY A 264 -19.32 14.76 17.96
N TYR A 265 -19.42 15.44 19.10
CA TYR A 265 -19.00 16.83 19.25
C TYR A 265 -17.54 16.94 19.68
N THR A 266 -16.81 17.91 19.15
CA THR A 266 -15.56 18.42 19.74
C THR A 266 -15.55 19.95 19.74
N LYS A 267 -14.97 20.55 20.78
CA LYS A 267 -14.77 22.01 20.87
C LYS A 267 -13.95 22.56 19.69
N LYS A 268 -13.13 21.72 19.04
CA LYS A 268 -12.33 22.11 17.88
C LYS A 268 -13.19 22.51 16.68
N TYR A 269 -14.44 22.06 16.57
CA TYR A 269 -15.35 22.45 15.49
C TYR A 269 -15.60 23.95 15.40
N LEU A 270 -15.59 24.66 16.52
CA LEU A 270 -15.75 26.12 16.57
C LEU A 270 -14.65 26.87 15.78
N LYS A 271 -13.49 26.24 15.55
CA LYS A 271 -12.40 26.80 14.77
C LYS A 271 -12.66 26.74 13.25
N PHE A 272 -13.52 25.83 12.78
CA PHE A 272 -13.82 25.67 11.36
C PHE A 272 -14.87 26.68 10.87
N THR A 273 -15.58 27.36 11.78
CA THR A 273 -16.68 28.29 11.44
C THR A 273 -16.26 29.37 10.45
N THR A 274 -15.08 29.98 10.64
CA THR A 274 -14.59 31.04 9.76
C THR A 274 -14.33 30.52 8.34
N ILE A 275 -13.71 29.34 8.22
CA ILE A 275 -13.43 28.73 6.92
C ILE A 275 -14.74 28.38 6.23
N LEU A 276 -15.66 27.70 6.91
CA LEU A 276 -16.96 27.32 6.37
C LEU A 276 -17.79 28.53 5.93
N LYS A 277 -17.79 29.62 6.72
CA LYS A 277 -18.44 30.89 6.38
C LYS A 277 -17.87 31.50 5.09
N ASN A 278 -16.55 31.43 4.90
CA ASN A 278 -15.91 31.92 3.69
C ASN A 278 -16.20 31.00 2.49
N SER A 279 -16.21 29.68 2.70
CA SER A 279 -16.52 28.69 1.68
C SER A 279 -17.97 28.80 1.17
N LEU A 280 -18.93 29.19 2.01
CA LEU A 280 -20.30 29.50 1.57
C LEU A 280 -20.36 30.59 0.50
N LYS A 281 -19.42 31.55 0.54
CA LYS A 281 -19.36 32.67 -0.41
C LYS A 281 -18.58 32.32 -1.68
N SER A 282 -18.17 31.06 -1.83
CA SER A 282 -17.44 30.61 -3.01
C SER A 282 -18.29 30.81 -4.27
N LYS A 283 -17.62 31.13 -5.38
CA LYS A 283 -18.25 31.13 -6.71
C LYS A 283 -18.49 29.71 -7.23
N ASP A 284 -17.75 28.73 -6.70
CA ASP A 284 -17.96 27.32 -7.00
C ASP A 284 -19.12 26.79 -6.16
N ALA A 285 -20.23 26.46 -6.83
CA ALA A 285 -21.44 25.95 -6.20
C ALA A 285 -21.19 24.66 -5.41
N MET A 286 -20.24 23.81 -5.83
CA MET A 286 -19.92 22.58 -5.11
C MET A 286 -19.29 22.90 -3.75
N ILE A 287 -18.43 23.92 -3.68
CA ILE A 287 -17.77 24.34 -2.44
C ILE A 287 -18.80 24.92 -1.48
N SER A 288 -19.67 25.81 -1.97
CA SER A 288 -20.74 26.41 -1.17
C SER A 288 -21.70 25.34 -0.64
N HIS A 289 -22.11 24.39 -1.48
CA HIS A 289 -22.94 23.25 -1.11
C HIS A 289 -22.26 22.36 -0.04
N GLY A 290 -20.98 22.02 -0.24
CA GLY A 290 -20.20 21.23 0.71
C GLY A 290 -20.06 21.92 2.07
N ALA A 291 -19.87 23.24 2.08
CA ALA A 291 -19.77 24.04 3.29
C ALA A 291 -21.11 24.10 4.03
N LEU A 292 -22.21 24.30 3.30
CA LEU A 292 -23.56 24.26 3.85
C LEU A 292 -23.88 22.90 4.47
N HIS A 293 -23.52 21.80 3.79
CA HIS A 293 -23.71 20.46 4.33
C HIS A 293 -22.94 20.27 5.65
N ALA A 294 -21.66 20.65 5.69
CA ALA A 294 -20.85 20.58 6.91
C ALA A 294 -21.44 21.42 8.06
N LEU A 295 -21.85 22.67 7.77
CA LEU A 295 -22.50 23.55 8.74
C LEU A 295 -23.80 22.95 9.28
N SER A 296 -24.64 22.38 8.42
CA SER A 296 -25.91 21.77 8.81
C SER A 296 -25.74 20.53 9.70
N ASN A 297 -24.66 19.77 9.51
CA ASN A 297 -24.34 18.64 10.38
C ASN A 297 -23.78 19.12 11.72
N LEU A 298 -22.96 20.16 11.72
CA LEU A 298 -22.37 20.74 12.93
C LEU A 298 -23.40 21.51 13.78
N SER A 299 -24.44 22.09 13.16
CA SER A 299 -25.45 22.90 13.87
C SER A 299 -26.29 22.09 14.87
N GLN A 300 -26.33 20.76 14.75
CA GLN A 300 -26.97 19.90 15.75
C GLN A 300 -26.36 20.03 17.15
N TYR A 301 -25.11 20.53 17.23
CA TYR A 301 -24.43 20.81 18.49
C TYR A 301 -24.69 22.24 18.94
N LYS A 302 -25.29 22.40 20.12
CA LYS A 302 -25.72 23.70 20.67
C LYS A 302 -24.64 24.77 20.65
N GLN A 303 -23.38 24.39 20.93
CA GLN A 303 -22.24 25.29 20.93
C GLN A 303 -21.93 25.84 19.53
N CYS A 304 -22.00 24.99 18.50
CA CYS A 304 -21.83 25.40 17.11
C CYS A 304 -22.99 26.28 16.65
N ALA A 305 -24.25 25.89 16.95
CA ALA A 305 -25.43 26.69 16.63
C ALA A 305 -25.38 28.10 17.24
N GLY A 306 -24.98 28.22 18.50
CA GLY A 306 -24.79 29.51 19.17
C GLY A 306 -23.81 30.41 18.42
N GLN A 307 -22.62 29.88 18.08
CA GLN A 307 -21.62 30.62 17.32
C GLN A 307 -22.10 30.97 15.90
N TYR A 308 -22.89 30.10 15.27
CA TYR A 308 -23.44 30.36 13.94
C TYR A 308 -24.49 31.48 13.95
N ARG A 309 -25.29 31.58 15.01
CA ARG A 309 -26.22 32.69 15.24
C ARG A 309 -25.47 34.02 15.40
N GLU A 310 -24.44 34.03 16.25
CA GLU A 310 -23.60 35.23 16.48
C GLU A 310 -22.91 35.72 15.21
N GLN A 311 -22.60 34.81 14.28
CA GLN A 311 -21.91 35.14 13.03
C GLN A 311 -22.85 35.33 11.82
N ASN A 312 -24.17 35.33 12.02
CA ASN A 312 -25.20 35.41 10.98
C ASN A 312 -24.98 34.41 9.83
N ILE A 313 -24.64 33.16 10.17
CA ILE A 313 -24.34 32.12 9.16
C ILE A 313 -25.57 31.76 8.33
N LEU A 314 -26.76 31.73 8.94
CA LEU A 314 -28.00 31.37 8.24
C LEU A 314 -28.30 32.35 7.10
N ASP A 315 -28.29 33.66 7.39
CA ASP A 315 -28.53 34.70 6.38
C ASP A 315 -27.50 34.61 5.23
N ILE A 316 -26.24 34.33 5.55
CA ILE A 316 -25.20 34.14 4.52
C ILE A 316 -25.51 32.89 3.70
N ALA A 317 -25.85 31.76 4.34
CA ALA A 317 -26.18 30.55 3.63
C ALA A 317 -27.35 30.75 2.65
N GLU A 318 -28.43 31.41 3.06
CA GLU A 318 -29.59 31.69 2.20
C GLU A 318 -29.24 32.63 1.03
N ASN A 319 -28.31 33.56 1.22
CA ASN A 319 -27.89 34.45 0.14
C ASN A 319 -27.07 33.74 -0.94
N TYR A 320 -26.26 32.74 -0.59
CA TYR A 320 -25.32 32.10 -1.51
C TYR A 320 -25.71 30.68 -1.94
N CYS A 321 -26.59 30.00 -1.21
CA CYS A 321 -27.02 28.63 -1.49
C CYS A 321 -28.53 28.62 -1.77
N ASN A 322 -28.88 28.57 -3.05
CA ASN A 322 -30.28 28.66 -3.51
C ASN A 322 -30.71 27.48 -4.39
N SER A 323 -29.89 26.43 -4.47
CA SER A 323 -30.25 25.27 -5.28
C SER A 323 -31.31 24.41 -4.57
N LYS A 324 -32.07 23.64 -5.34
CA LYS A 324 -33.04 22.68 -4.78
C LYS A 324 -32.38 21.65 -3.85
N GLU A 325 -31.10 21.34 -4.07
CA GLU A 325 -30.34 20.39 -3.26
C GLU A 325 -29.92 20.97 -1.90
N ASP A 326 -29.83 22.30 -1.79
CA ASP A 326 -29.45 23.02 -0.58
C ASP A 326 -30.60 23.11 0.43
N GLU A 327 -31.85 23.09 -0.02
CA GLU A 327 -33.02 23.35 0.83
C GLU A 327 -33.11 22.41 2.03
N LYS A 328 -32.73 21.14 1.86
CA LYS A 328 -32.72 20.17 2.97
C LYS A 328 -31.73 20.56 4.08
N TYR A 329 -30.58 21.13 3.71
CA TYR A 329 -29.54 21.55 4.65
C TYR A 329 -29.88 22.91 5.26
N LEU A 330 -30.45 23.84 4.48
CA LEU A 330 -30.98 25.11 4.99
C LEU A 330 -32.08 24.87 6.02
N ARG A 331 -33.03 23.97 5.74
CA ARG A 331 -34.09 23.61 6.70
C ARG A 331 -33.49 23.10 8.01
N ARG A 332 -32.55 22.17 7.92
CA ARG A 332 -31.84 21.65 9.11
C ARG A 332 -31.10 22.77 9.85
N LEU A 333 -30.49 23.72 9.12
CA LEU A 333 -29.80 24.85 9.72
C LEU A 333 -30.76 25.77 10.50
N ARG A 334 -31.94 26.07 9.92
CA ARG A 334 -33.03 26.83 10.55
C ARG A 334 -33.63 26.13 11.79
N GLU A 335 -33.63 24.79 11.80
CA GLU A 335 -34.12 24.03 12.95
C GLU A 335 -33.24 24.21 14.20
N TYR A 336 -31.94 24.51 14.04
CA TYR A 336 -30.98 24.58 15.13
C TYR A 336 -30.48 25.99 15.50
N ILE A 337 -30.40 26.91 14.53
CA ILE A 337 -29.98 28.31 14.72
C ILE A 337 -31.21 29.16 14.98
#